data_AF-A0A0Q5UAJ5-F1
#
_entry.id   AF-A0A0Q5UAJ5-F1
#
_cell.length_a   1.000
_cell.length_b   1.000
_cell.length_c   1.000
_cell.angle_alpha   90.00
_cell.angle_beta   90.00
_cell.angle_gamma   90.00
#
_symmetry.space_group_name_H-M   'P 1'
#
loop_
_entity.id
_entity.type
_entity.pdbx_description
1 polymer ?
#
loop_
_entity_poly.entity_id
_entity_poly.type
_entity_poly.pdbx_seq_one_letter_code
_entity_poly.pdbx_strand_id
1 'polypeptide(L)'
;MGKRNWTDQELELLRKEYPKTETSKIAKKLGRPVGSVKSKATALALRKETGFHGKVPWSEWDDSIIRLLYPDQEIEHIMFVLERSSSAVYGRALVLGVSRSAEYMEKLQEKTNMALAKAGEKSRFRTGDGKTGWNRGRKQSEYMSPESMEKTKRTRFAKGNVPKNYKPIGYERISKDGYIEVKVRDADDSTDNFEFKHRIVYESHHGPIPEGMIVEFVDGNFMNLDIGNLRLVTRRENLLNNSLKDSCIAKRLLATKEPEIIEKALREIPEVIELKRKSLILKRQLNDK
;
A
#
# COMPACT_ATOMS: atom_id res chain seq x y z
N MET A 1 27.74 -5.43 -45.47
CA MET A 1 28.50 -4.63 -44.48
C MET A 1 29.47 -5.56 -43.76
N GLY A 2 30.76 -5.25 -43.76
CA GLY A 2 31.79 -6.10 -43.13
C GLY A 2 31.66 -6.14 -41.60
N LYS A 3 32.06 -7.26 -40.98
CA LYS A 3 32.10 -7.39 -39.51
C LYS A 3 33.15 -6.44 -38.94
N ARG A 4 32.74 -5.43 -38.16
CA ARG A 4 33.65 -4.54 -37.42
C ARG A 4 34.40 -5.34 -36.35
N ASN A 5 35.70 -5.50 -36.52
CA ASN A 5 36.59 -6.19 -35.57
C ASN A 5 36.65 -5.45 -34.22
N TRP A 6 36.86 -6.19 -33.14
CA TRP A 6 37.02 -5.64 -31.79
C TRP A 6 38.44 -5.13 -31.59
N THR A 7 38.59 -3.90 -31.11
CA THR A 7 39.91 -3.33 -30.76
C THR A 7 40.29 -3.67 -29.32
N ASP A 8 41.58 -3.64 -28.99
CA ASP A 8 42.05 -3.94 -27.63
C ASP A 8 41.47 -2.98 -26.59
N GLN A 9 41.32 -1.69 -26.93
CA GLN A 9 40.66 -0.70 -26.08
C GLN A 9 39.20 -1.05 -25.80
N GLU A 10 38.46 -1.53 -26.80
CA GLU A 10 37.06 -1.96 -26.63
C GLU A 10 36.99 -3.22 -25.75
N LEU A 11 37.95 -4.14 -25.88
CA LEU A 11 38.03 -5.35 -25.05
C LEU A 11 38.35 -5.02 -23.60
N GLU A 12 39.28 -4.10 -23.35
CA GLU A 12 39.67 -3.69 -22.01
C GLU A 12 38.55 -2.94 -21.29
N LEU A 13 37.87 -2.03 -21.99
CA LEU A 13 36.66 -1.39 -21.48
C LEU A 13 35.60 -2.43 -21.15
N LEU A 14 35.38 -3.40 -22.04
CA LEU A 14 34.40 -4.46 -21.82
C LEU A 14 34.76 -5.30 -20.58
N ARG A 15 36.01 -5.70 -20.40
CA ARG A 15 36.44 -6.46 -19.20
C ARG A 15 36.22 -5.67 -17.91
N LYS A 16 36.49 -4.37 -17.93
CA LYS A 16 36.38 -3.48 -16.76
C LYS A 16 34.93 -3.14 -16.40
N GLU A 17 34.11 -2.79 -17.39
CA GLU A 17 32.77 -2.23 -17.15
C GLU A 17 31.66 -3.29 -17.21
N TYR A 18 31.89 -4.41 -17.90
CA TYR A 18 30.86 -5.44 -18.03
C TYR A 18 30.34 -5.93 -16.67
N PRO A 19 31.15 -6.21 -15.64
CA PRO A 19 30.64 -6.73 -14.38
C PRO A 19 29.63 -5.81 -13.68
N LYS A 20 29.80 -4.48 -13.79
CA LYS A 20 29.11 -3.47 -12.95
C LYS A 20 28.04 -2.68 -13.69
N THR A 21 28.10 -2.62 -15.02
CA THR A 21 27.29 -1.68 -15.81
C THR A 21 26.25 -2.43 -16.65
N GLU A 22 25.09 -1.82 -16.89
CA GLU A 22 24.09 -2.35 -17.81
C GLU A 22 24.64 -2.52 -19.23
N THR A 23 24.36 -3.66 -19.87
CA THR A 23 24.89 -3.98 -21.20
C THR A 23 24.41 -2.99 -22.28
N SER A 24 23.24 -2.38 -22.12
CA SER A 24 22.73 -1.33 -23.02
C SER A 24 23.58 -0.07 -22.99
N LYS A 25 24.04 0.36 -21.79
CA LYS A 25 24.94 1.50 -21.61
C LYS A 25 26.31 1.25 -22.21
N ILE A 26 26.86 0.05 -22.00
CA ILE A 26 28.14 -0.38 -22.59
C ILE A 26 28.04 -0.38 -24.13
N ALA A 27 26.94 -0.90 -24.68
CA ALA A 27 26.67 -0.91 -26.11
C ALA A 27 26.64 0.50 -26.70
N LYS A 28 25.98 1.45 -26.02
CA LYS A 28 25.97 2.86 -26.40
C LYS A 28 27.38 3.46 -26.36
N LYS A 29 28.17 3.17 -25.32
CA LYS A 29 29.55 3.69 -25.17
C LYS A 29 30.50 3.16 -26.25
N LEU A 30 30.34 1.91 -26.66
CA LEU A 30 31.16 1.27 -27.70
C LEU A 30 30.66 1.54 -29.14
N GLY A 31 29.47 2.14 -29.29
CA GLY A 31 28.83 2.29 -30.59
C GLY A 31 28.57 0.95 -31.29
N ARG A 32 28.18 -0.08 -30.52
CA ARG A 32 27.94 -1.45 -31.02
C ARG A 32 26.53 -1.92 -30.64
N PRO A 33 25.91 -2.83 -31.41
CA PRO A 33 24.64 -3.44 -31.02
C PRO A 33 24.76 -4.22 -29.70
N VAL A 34 23.73 -4.15 -28.85
CA VAL A 34 23.68 -4.85 -27.55
C VAL A 34 23.96 -6.36 -27.68
N GLY A 35 23.44 -6.99 -28.74
CA GLY A 35 23.71 -8.40 -29.03
C GLY A 35 25.18 -8.70 -29.30
N SER A 36 25.91 -7.81 -30.00
CA SER A 36 27.35 -7.97 -30.26
C SER A 36 28.16 -7.92 -28.97
N VAL A 37 27.81 -6.99 -28.06
CA VAL A 37 28.44 -6.88 -26.74
C VAL A 37 28.17 -8.12 -25.89
N LYS A 38 26.94 -8.64 -25.89
CA LYS A 38 26.60 -9.91 -25.21
C LYS A 38 27.42 -11.08 -25.74
N SER A 39 27.44 -11.28 -27.07
CA SER A 39 28.19 -12.37 -27.69
C SER A 39 29.69 -12.29 -27.40
N LYS A 40 30.28 -11.09 -27.44
CA LYS A 40 31.70 -10.91 -27.12
C LYS A 40 31.98 -11.14 -25.63
N ALA A 41 31.13 -10.66 -24.74
CA ALA A 41 31.27 -10.93 -23.31
C ALA A 41 31.18 -12.43 -23.00
N THR A 42 30.27 -13.17 -23.66
CA THR A 42 30.21 -14.63 -23.57
C THR A 42 31.50 -15.29 -24.07
N ALA A 43 32.02 -14.87 -25.22
CA ALA A 43 33.27 -15.39 -25.78
C ALA A 43 34.49 -15.11 -24.89
N LEU A 44 34.46 -14.03 -24.10
CA LEU A 44 35.48 -13.68 -23.13
C LEU A 44 35.21 -14.25 -21.73
N ALA A 45 34.19 -15.10 -21.57
CA ALA A 45 33.73 -15.66 -20.30
C ALA A 45 33.41 -14.61 -19.21
N LEU A 46 33.08 -13.39 -19.61
CA LEU A 46 32.71 -12.32 -18.67
C LEU A 46 31.35 -12.61 -18.03
N ARG A 47 31.23 -12.23 -16.77
CA ARG A 47 30.01 -12.34 -15.97
C ARG A 47 29.69 -11.00 -15.33
N LYS A 48 28.40 -10.78 -15.08
CA LYS A 48 27.92 -9.65 -14.28
C LYS A 48 28.20 -9.96 -12.80
N GLU A 49 28.59 -8.95 -12.03
CA GLU A 49 28.63 -9.04 -10.57
C GLU A 49 27.22 -9.30 -10.03
N THR A 50 27.14 -9.87 -8.82
CA THR A 50 25.87 -10.12 -8.13
C THR A 50 25.06 -8.82 -8.03
N GLY A 51 23.85 -8.81 -8.59
CA GLY A 51 22.95 -7.67 -8.56
C GLY A 51 21.94 -7.71 -9.71
N PHE A 52 21.33 -6.55 -10.02
CA PHE A 52 20.26 -6.38 -11.01
C PHE A 52 20.55 -6.97 -12.42
N HIS A 53 21.82 -7.16 -12.78
CA HIS A 53 22.23 -7.77 -14.06
C HIS A 53 22.96 -9.12 -13.92
N GLY A 54 23.33 -9.54 -12.71
CA GLY A 54 24.01 -10.81 -12.45
C GLY A 54 23.12 -11.87 -11.82
N LYS A 55 23.65 -13.07 -11.65
CA LYS A 55 22.96 -14.13 -10.91
C LYS A 55 23.05 -13.79 -9.42
N VAL A 56 22.01 -13.18 -8.86
CA VAL A 56 21.85 -13.12 -7.40
C VAL A 56 21.17 -14.42 -6.95
N PRO A 57 21.80 -15.21 -6.06
CA PRO A 57 21.18 -16.41 -5.49
C PRO A 57 19.81 -16.09 -4.90
N TRP A 58 18.91 -17.06 -4.94
CA TRP A 58 17.65 -16.97 -4.21
C TRP A 58 17.95 -17.19 -2.73
N SER A 59 17.50 -16.28 -1.88
CA SER A 59 17.55 -16.44 -0.44
C SER A 59 16.28 -17.12 0.08
N GLU A 60 16.34 -17.69 1.29
CA GLU A 60 15.16 -18.20 2.00
C GLU A 60 14.08 -17.13 2.16
N TRP A 61 14.49 -15.86 2.27
CA TRP A 61 13.58 -14.73 2.31
C TRP A 61 12.85 -14.54 0.97
N ASP A 62 13.57 -14.58 -0.15
CA ASP A 62 12.94 -14.47 -1.48
C ASP A 62 11.92 -15.61 -1.69
N ASP A 63 12.28 -16.82 -1.30
CA ASP A 63 11.41 -17.99 -1.42
C ASP A 63 10.16 -17.86 -0.54
N SER A 64 10.31 -17.35 0.68
CA SER A 64 9.21 -17.06 1.59
C SER A 64 8.23 -16.03 1.00
N ILE A 65 8.75 -14.97 0.38
CA ILE A 65 7.91 -13.97 -0.31
C ILE A 65 7.18 -14.59 -1.50
N ILE A 66 7.86 -15.42 -2.30
CA ILE A 66 7.22 -16.10 -3.45
C ILE A 66 6.10 -17.02 -2.96
N ARG A 67 6.34 -17.84 -1.93
CA ARG A 67 5.30 -18.72 -1.36
C ARG A 67 4.09 -17.93 -0.86
N LEU A 68 4.34 -16.79 -0.22
CA LEU A 68 3.29 -15.94 0.35
C LEU A 68 2.45 -15.23 -0.73
N LEU A 69 3.11 -14.54 -1.66
CA LEU A 69 2.47 -13.59 -2.59
C LEU A 69 2.09 -14.22 -3.93
N TYR A 70 2.86 -15.18 -4.44
CA TYR A 70 2.67 -15.72 -5.80
C TYR A 70 1.29 -16.33 -6.05
N PRO A 71 0.62 -17.01 -5.10
CA PRO A 71 -0.69 -17.57 -5.36
C PRO A 71 -1.73 -16.50 -5.75
N ASP A 72 -1.70 -15.33 -5.10
CA ASP A 72 -2.84 -14.41 -5.07
C ASP A 72 -2.54 -13.00 -5.59
N GLN A 73 -1.27 -12.62 -5.71
CA GLN A 73 -0.85 -11.24 -6.03
C GLN A 73 -0.44 -11.04 -7.48
N GLU A 74 -0.62 -9.82 -7.99
CA GLU A 74 -0.20 -9.46 -9.35
C GLU A 74 1.32 -9.59 -9.50
N ILE A 75 1.77 -10.04 -10.68
CA ILE A 75 3.19 -10.32 -10.90
C ILE A 75 4.06 -9.07 -10.76
N GLU A 76 3.53 -7.90 -11.15
CA GLU A 76 4.20 -6.61 -11.07
C GLU A 76 4.53 -6.24 -9.62
N HIS A 77 3.64 -6.57 -8.68
CA HIS A 77 3.86 -6.33 -7.26
C HIS A 77 4.98 -7.22 -6.72
N ILE A 78 4.97 -8.51 -7.06
CA ILE A 78 6.00 -9.46 -6.65
C ILE A 78 7.37 -9.08 -7.23
N MET A 79 7.41 -8.66 -8.50
CA MET A 79 8.62 -8.13 -9.14
C MET A 79 9.18 -6.91 -8.41
N PHE A 80 8.31 -5.99 -8.00
CA PHE A 80 8.70 -4.81 -7.25
C PHE A 80 9.29 -5.18 -5.89
N VAL A 81 8.64 -6.08 -5.14
CA VAL A 81 9.08 -6.51 -3.81
C VAL A 81 10.42 -7.23 -3.85
N LEU A 82 10.62 -8.12 -4.82
CA LEU A 82 11.84 -8.93 -4.95
C LEU A 82 12.95 -8.24 -5.76
N GLU A 83 12.63 -7.11 -6.41
CA GLU A 83 13.51 -6.45 -7.37
C GLU A 83 14.02 -7.41 -8.47
N ARG A 84 13.15 -8.32 -8.92
CA ARG A 84 13.44 -9.35 -9.95
C ARG A 84 12.54 -9.21 -11.16
N SER A 85 12.98 -9.76 -12.30
CA SER A 85 12.16 -9.86 -13.50
C SER A 85 11.04 -10.89 -13.34
N SER A 86 9.93 -10.69 -14.06
CA SER A 86 8.81 -11.64 -14.10
C SER A 86 9.27 -13.05 -14.44
N SER A 87 10.14 -13.21 -15.44
CA SER A 87 10.68 -14.51 -15.86
C SER A 87 11.45 -15.22 -14.74
N ALA A 88 12.20 -14.47 -13.93
CA ALA A 88 12.93 -15.03 -12.80
C ALA A 88 11.95 -15.50 -11.71
N VAL A 89 10.92 -14.70 -11.41
CA VAL A 89 9.86 -15.06 -10.45
C VAL A 89 9.11 -16.30 -10.91
N TYR A 90 8.67 -16.37 -12.17
CA TYR A 90 8.01 -17.55 -12.74
C TYR A 90 8.88 -18.80 -12.65
N GLY A 91 10.15 -18.69 -13.06
CA GLY A 91 11.09 -19.81 -12.99
C GLY A 91 11.32 -20.27 -11.56
N ARG A 92 11.36 -19.35 -10.59
CA ARG A 92 11.53 -19.71 -9.19
C ARG A 92 10.26 -20.30 -8.57
N ALA A 93 9.09 -19.76 -8.85
CA ALA A 93 7.81 -20.31 -8.40
C ALA A 93 7.63 -21.77 -8.86
N LEU A 94 8.01 -22.06 -10.12
CA LEU A 94 8.03 -23.43 -10.65
C LEU A 94 8.95 -24.35 -9.85
N VAL A 95 10.17 -23.91 -9.55
CA VAL A 95 11.14 -24.68 -8.73
C VAL A 95 10.62 -24.91 -7.31
N LEU A 96 9.90 -23.95 -6.74
CA LEU A 96 9.31 -24.04 -5.39
C LEU A 96 7.99 -24.83 -5.36
N GLY A 97 7.45 -25.21 -6.52
CA GLY A 97 6.15 -25.87 -6.65
C GLY A 97 4.94 -24.99 -6.34
N VAL A 98 5.09 -23.66 -6.42
CA VAL A 98 4.03 -22.70 -6.08
C VAL A 98 3.26 -22.32 -7.34
N SER A 99 1.95 -22.53 -7.31
CA SER A 99 1.04 -22.20 -8.41
C SER A 99 0.15 -21.01 -8.05
N ARG A 100 -0.48 -20.40 -9.06
CA ARG A 100 -1.55 -19.41 -8.85
C ARG A 100 -2.76 -20.08 -8.17
N SER A 101 -3.43 -19.37 -7.27
CA SER A 101 -4.66 -19.86 -6.64
C SER A 101 -5.82 -19.86 -7.63
N ALA A 102 -6.82 -20.71 -7.40
CA ALA A 102 -8.01 -20.76 -8.24
C ALA A 102 -8.76 -19.41 -8.25
N GLU A 103 -8.89 -18.77 -7.09
CA GLU A 103 -9.51 -17.47 -6.93
C GLU A 103 -8.79 -16.38 -7.74
N TYR A 104 -7.45 -16.37 -7.74
CA TYR A 104 -6.69 -15.44 -8.57
C TYR A 104 -6.91 -15.68 -10.07
N MET A 105 -6.96 -16.95 -10.48
CA MET A 105 -7.21 -17.30 -11.88
C MET A 105 -8.62 -16.88 -12.33
N GLU A 106 -9.62 -17.02 -11.48
CA GLU A 106 -10.99 -16.54 -11.73
C GLU A 106 -11.03 -15.01 -11.85
N LYS A 107 -10.39 -14.28 -10.92
CA LYS A 107 -10.25 -12.82 -10.98
C LYS A 107 -9.58 -12.36 -12.28
N LEU A 108 -8.56 -13.09 -12.75
CA LEU A 108 -7.90 -12.78 -14.03
C LEU A 108 -8.82 -13.02 -15.23
N GLN A 109 -9.65 -14.07 -15.18
CA GLN A 109 -10.66 -14.35 -16.18
C GLN A 109 -11.74 -13.24 -16.21
N GLU A 110 -12.23 -12.80 -15.05
CA GLU A 110 -13.17 -11.68 -14.94
C GLU A 110 -12.59 -10.40 -15.54
N LYS A 111 -11.34 -10.05 -15.22
CA LYS A 111 -10.64 -8.87 -15.76
C LYS A 111 -10.55 -8.94 -17.29
N THR A 112 -10.25 -10.12 -17.83
CA THR A 112 -10.26 -10.39 -19.27
C THR A 112 -11.65 -10.22 -19.87
N ASN A 113 -12.68 -10.79 -19.23
CA ASN A 113 -14.08 -10.68 -19.67
C ASN A 113 -14.55 -9.22 -19.68
N MET A 114 -14.20 -8.43 -18.66
CA MET A 114 -14.48 -6.99 -18.61
C MET A 114 -13.76 -6.23 -19.73
N ALA A 115 -12.49 -6.54 -19.99
CA ALA A 115 -11.74 -5.92 -21.09
C ALA A 115 -12.36 -6.22 -22.46
N LEU A 116 -12.82 -7.47 -22.67
CA LEU A 116 -13.57 -7.86 -23.87
C LEU A 116 -14.91 -7.12 -23.96
N ALA A 117 -15.66 -7.04 -22.84
CA ALA A 117 -16.92 -6.30 -22.78
C ALA A 117 -16.73 -4.82 -23.13
N LYS A 118 -15.65 -4.19 -22.65
CA LYS A 118 -15.29 -2.81 -22.96
C LYS A 118 -14.88 -2.62 -24.42
N ALA A 119 -14.08 -3.54 -24.98
CA ALA A 119 -13.72 -3.50 -26.39
C ALA A 119 -14.97 -3.56 -27.29
N GLY A 120 -15.97 -4.35 -26.90
CA GLY A 120 -17.26 -4.46 -27.59
C GLY A 120 -18.20 -3.25 -27.44
N GLU A 121 -17.91 -2.27 -26.57
CA GLU A 121 -18.74 -1.06 -26.44
C GLU A 121 -18.79 -0.23 -27.72
N LYS A 122 -17.73 -0.27 -28.54
CA LYS A 122 -17.68 0.46 -29.81
C LYS A 122 -18.71 -0.04 -30.82
N SER A 123 -19.07 -1.32 -30.76
CA SER A 123 -20.02 -1.99 -31.66
C SER A 123 -21.35 -2.29 -30.99
N ARG A 124 -21.50 -1.99 -29.68
CA ARG A 124 -22.74 -2.23 -28.94
C ARG A 124 -23.73 -1.09 -29.22
N PHE A 125 -24.97 -1.44 -29.52
CA PHE A 125 -26.07 -0.47 -29.57
C PHE A 125 -26.16 0.28 -28.24
N ARG A 126 -26.04 1.60 -28.26
CA ARG A 126 -26.14 2.45 -27.08
C ARG A 126 -27.59 2.69 -26.74
N THR A 127 -28.07 2.10 -25.67
CA THR A 127 -29.38 2.43 -25.13
C THR A 127 -29.28 3.79 -24.44
N GLY A 128 -29.80 4.85 -25.05
CA GLY A 128 -29.97 6.16 -24.38
C GLY A 128 -29.04 7.30 -24.81
N ASP A 129 -28.64 7.38 -26.08
CA ASP A 129 -28.09 8.60 -26.69
C ASP A 129 -29.12 9.76 -26.67
N GLY A 130 -29.45 10.31 -25.49
CA GLY A 130 -30.32 11.48 -25.35
C GLY A 130 -31.36 11.51 -24.21
N LYS A 131 -31.21 10.72 -23.13
CA LYS A 131 -32.18 10.80 -21.99
C LYS A 131 -31.53 11.27 -20.70
N THR A 132 -31.35 12.58 -20.57
CA THR A 132 -31.34 13.23 -19.26
C THR A 132 -32.68 12.98 -18.58
N GLY A 133 -32.68 12.73 -17.26
CA GLY A 133 -33.91 12.68 -16.48
C GLY A 133 -34.74 13.94 -16.77
N TRP A 134 -36.02 13.75 -17.09
CA TRP A 134 -36.91 14.77 -17.65
C TRP A 134 -37.04 16.06 -16.82
N ASN A 135 -36.58 16.05 -15.57
CA ASN A 135 -36.62 17.14 -14.61
C ASN A 135 -35.25 17.77 -14.28
N ARG A 136 -34.15 17.31 -14.91
CA ARG A 136 -32.81 17.84 -14.63
C ARG A 136 -32.72 19.32 -15.02
N GLY A 137 -32.47 20.19 -14.05
CA GLY A 137 -32.35 21.64 -14.24
C GLY A 137 -33.68 22.42 -14.17
N ARG A 138 -34.82 21.73 -14.04
CA ARG A 138 -36.14 22.37 -13.88
C ARG A 138 -36.41 22.70 -12.41
N LYS A 139 -37.08 23.81 -12.15
CA LYS A 139 -37.57 24.14 -10.79
C LYS A 139 -38.68 23.17 -10.39
N GLN A 140 -38.86 22.91 -9.10
CA GLN A 140 -39.87 21.95 -8.60
C GLN A 140 -41.28 22.23 -9.14
N SER A 141 -41.66 23.50 -9.24
CA SER A 141 -42.93 23.95 -9.81
C SER A 141 -43.11 23.64 -11.31
N GLU A 142 -42.02 23.42 -12.04
CA GLU A 142 -42.02 23.16 -13.49
C GLU A 142 -42.14 21.67 -13.81
N TYR A 143 -41.97 20.78 -12.81
CA TYR A 143 -42.08 19.34 -13.00
C TYR A 143 -42.96 18.62 -11.96
N MET A 144 -43.43 19.29 -10.90
CA MET A 144 -44.41 18.73 -9.96
C MET A 144 -45.71 19.54 -9.98
N SER A 145 -46.84 18.83 -9.97
CA SER A 145 -48.16 19.47 -9.85
C SER A 145 -48.36 20.13 -8.47
N PRO A 146 -49.22 21.16 -8.37
CA PRO A 146 -49.57 21.81 -7.09
C PRO A 146 -50.05 20.83 -6.02
N GLU A 147 -50.86 19.84 -6.40
CA GLU A 147 -51.36 18.79 -5.52
C GLU A 147 -50.22 17.89 -4.97
N SER A 148 -49.25 17.55 -5.82
CA SER A 148 -48.08 16.76 -5.41
C SER A 148 -47.12 17.56 -4.52
N MET A 149 -47.01 18.88 -4.75
CA MET A 149 -46.26 19.77 -3.87
C MET A 149 -46.87 19.83 -2.46
N GLU A 150 -48.20 19.90 -2.34
CA GLU A 150 -48.88 19.90 -1.03
C GLU A 150 -48.74 18.53 -0.33
N LYS A 151 -48.86 17.42 -1.07
CA LYS A 151 -48.67 16.06 -0.55
C LYS A 151 -47.25 15.79 -0.04
N THR A 152 -46.23 16.41 -0.64
CA THR A 152 -44.82 16.29 -0.23
C THR A 152 -44.40 17.30 0.83
N LYS A 153 -45.18 18.36 1.06
CA LYS A 153 -44.89 19.41 2.04
C LYS A 153 -44.68 18.86 3.45
N ARG A 154 -45.47 17.86 3.84
CA ARG A 154 -45.36 17.15 5.13
C ARG A 154 -44.04 16.40 5.35
N THR A 155 -43.32 16.04 4.28
CA THR A 155 -42.03 15.34 4.37
C THR A 155 -40.84 16.28 4.19
N ARG A 156 -41.08 17.59 4.01
CA ARG A 156 -40.00 18.58 3.90
C ARG A 156 -39.49 18.88 5.30
N PHE A 157 -38.17 18.90 5.44
CA PHE A 157 -37.54 19.30 6.69
C PHE A 157 -37.91 20.75 7.00
N ALA A 158 -38.54 20.97 8.16
CA ALA A 158 -38.79 22.31 8.67
C ALA A 158 -37.47 22.98 9.08
N LYS A 159 -37.41 24.30 8.97
CA LYS A 159 -36.26 25.08 9.45
C LYS A 159 -36.14 24.89 10.97
N GLY A 160 -34.94 24.51 11.46
CA GLY A 160 -34.70 24.21 12.88
C GLY A 160 -34.98 22.76 13.28
N ASN A 161 -35.25 21.86 12.33
CA ASN A 161 -35.40 20.45 12.63
C ASN A 161 -34.06 19.84 13.06
N VAL A 162 -33.97 19.36 14.29
CA VAL A 162 -32.81 18.64 14.79
C VAL A 162 -32.78 17.26 14.12
N PRO A 163 -31.67 16.87 13.46
CA PRO A 163 -31.55 15.55 12.86
C PRO A 163 -31.75 14.46 13.92
N LYS A 164 -32.43 13.36 13.56
CA LYS A 164 -32.64 12.21 14.45
C LYS A 164 -31.35 11.63 15.04
N ASN A 165 -30.22 11.87 14.39
CA ASN A 165 -28.90 11.39 14.79
C ASN A 165 -28.20 12.34 15.79
N TYR A 166 -28.83 13.43 16.23
CA TYR A 166 -28.28 14.31 17.25
C TYR A 166 -28.03 13.56 18.55
N LYS A 167 -26.90 13.85 19.19
CA LYS A 167 -26.46 13.25 20.45
C LYS A 167 -26.19 14.36 21.47
N PRO A 168 -26.62 14.20 22.74
CA PRO A 168 -26.37 15.21 23.77
C PRO A 168 -24.89 15.27 24.17
N ILE A 169 -24.47 16.39 24.78
CA ILE A 169 -23.17 16.52 25.44
C ILE A 169 -23.05 15.42 26.52
N GLY A 170 -21.87 14.80 26.62
CA GLY A 170 -21.59 13.63 27.43
C GLY A 170 -21.81 12.28 26.72
N TYR A 171 -22.35 12.28 25.50
CA TYR A 171 -22.51 11.05 24.73
C TYR A 171 -21.15 10.41 24.39
N GLU A 172 -21.01 9.13 24.72
CA GLU A 172 -19.81 8.34 24.43
C GLU A 172 -19.97 7.52 23.15
N ARG A 173 -18.90 7.40 22.37
CA ARG A 173 -18.84 6.52 21.20
C ARG A 173 -17.47 5.86 21.08
N ILE A 174 -17.45 4.70 20.41
CA ILE A 174 -16.22 4.03 20.00
C ILE A 174 -15.87 4.49 18.59
N SER A 175 -14.67 5.04 18.43
CA SER A 175 -14.13 5.47 17.15
C SER A 175 -13.80 4.28 16.25
N LYS A 176 -13.58 4.51 14.95
CA LYS A 176 -13.18 3.45 14.01
C LYS A 176 -11.89 2.74 14.45
N ASP A 177 -11.00 3.49 15.11
CA ASP A 177 -9.72 3.00 15.61
C ASP A 177 -9.80 2.41 17.04
N GLY A 178 -11.00 2.32 17.63
CA GLY A 178 -11.25 1.68 18.93
C GLY A 178 -11.17 2.58 20.17
N TYR A 179 -10.90 3.87 20.01
CA TYR A 179 -10.85 4.82 21.13
C TYR A 179 -12.25 5.24 21.60
N ILE A 180 -12.39 5.49 22.91
CA ILE A 180 -13.59 6.11 23.47
C ILE A 180 -13.51 7.63 23.29
N GLU A 181 -14.49 8.19 22.60
CA GLU A 181 -14.68 9.62 22.40
C GLU A 181 -15.92 10.09 23.16
N VAL A 182 -15.82 11.24 23.83
CA VAL A 182 -16.93 11.87 24.56
C VAL A 182 -17.28 13.18 23.88
N LYS A 183 -18.57 13.39 23.63
CA LYS A 183 -19.06 14.66 23.11
C LYS A 183 -18.94 15.73 24.20
N VAL A 184 -18.09 16.73 24.02
CA VAL A 184 -17.83 17.79 25.01
C VAL A 184 -18.40 19.15 24.62
N ARG A 185 -18.76 19.35 23.35
CA ARG A 185 -19.27 20.63 22.83
C ARG A 185 -20.23 20.45 21.65
N ASP A 186 -20.90 21.55 21.29
CA ASP A 186 -21.83 21.67 20.15
C ASP A 186 -21.39 22.83 19.22
N ALA A 187 -20.35 22.58 18.44
CA ALA A 187 -19.86 23.42 17.33
C ALA A 187 -20.49 23.01 15.99
N ASP A 188 -20.41 23.92 15.01
CA ASP A 188 -20.93 23.75 13.65
C ASP A 188 -20.28 22.56 12.92
N ASP A 189 -18.97 22.35 13.14
CA ASP A 189 -18.28 21.14 12.66
C ASP A 189 -18.43 20.01 13.68
N SER A 190 -19.08 18.93 13.23
CA SER A 190 -19.28 17.73 14.04
C SER A 190 -17.98 17.04 14.51
N THR A 191 -16.85 17.33 13.86
CA THR A 191 -15.54 16.76 14.17
C THR A 191 -14.95 17.35 15.44
N ASP A 192 -15.21 18.64 15.70
CA ASP A 192 -14.69 19.37 16.87
C ASP A 192 -15.48 19.09 18.14
N ASN A 193 -16.61 18.37 18.02
CA ASN A 193 -17.53 18.12 19.12
C ASN A 193 -17.08 17.00 20.07
N PHE A 194 -16.12 16.19 19.64
CA PHE A 194 -15.68 14.99 20.35
C PHE A 194 -14.23 15.09 20.79
N GLU A 195 -13.98 14.75 22.05
CA GLU A 195 -12.64 14.62 22.60
C GLU A 195 -12.38 13.19 23.08
N PHE A 196 -11.12 12.78 23.05
CA PHE A 196 -10.74 11.44 23.49
C PHE A 196 -10.79 11.32 25.02
N LYS A 197 -11.54 10.33 25.52
CA LYS A 197 -11.76 10.14 26.96
C LYS A 197 -10.47 9.94 27.74
N HIS A 198 -9.49 9.23 27.17
CA HIS A 198 -8.19 9.00 27.82
C HIS A 198 -7.39 10.28 28.04
N ARG A 199 -7.53 11.30 27.18
CA ARG A 199 -6.91 12.61 27.40
C ARG A 199 -7.59 13.34 28.55
N ILE A 200 -8.92 13.35 28.56
CA ILE A 200 -9.72 13.98 29.63
C ILE A 200 -9.36 13.36 30.99
N VAL A 201 -9.31 12.03 31.07
CA VAL A 201 -8.93 11.32 32.31
C VAL A 201 -7.50 11.65 32.72
N TYR A 202 -6.56 11.67 31.77
CA TYR A 202 -5.17 12.03 32.07
C TYR A 202 -5.05 13.47 32.59
N GLU A 203 -5.68 14.43 31.90
CA GLU A 203 -5.65 15.85 32.24
C GLU A 203 -6.29 16.14 33.60
N SER A 204 -7.37 15.41 33.94
CA SER A 204 -8.03 15.52 35.24
C SER A 204 -7.13 15.10 36.42
N HIS A 205 -6.15 14.22 36.20
CA HIS A 205 -5.27 13.71 37.27
C HIS A 205 -3.88 14.36 37.29
N HIS A 206 -3.29 14.62 36.12
CA HIS A 206 -1.90 15.10 36.00
C HIS A 206 -1.77 16.54 35.46
N GLY A 207 -2.88 17.17 35.06
CA GLY A 207 -2.88 18.48 34.43
C GLY A 207 -2.65 18.44 32.91
N PRO A 208 -2.45 19.60 32.26
CA PRO A 208 -2.46 19.72 30.80
C PRO A 208 -1.35 18.88 30.15
N ILE A 209 -1.67 18.22 29.03
CA ILE A 209 -0.70 17.44 28.25
C ILE A 209 0.33 18.39 27.63
N PRO A 210 1.65 18.23 27.90
CA PRO A 210 2.67 19.08 27.32
C PRO A 210 2.71 19.05 25.80
N GLU A 211 3.11 20.15 25.17
CA GLU A 211 3.23 20.24 23.72
C GLU A 211 4.20 19.19 23.18
N GLY A 212 3.78 18.46 22.14
CA GLY A 212 4.59 17.40 21.52
C GLY A 212 4.55 16.04 22.23
N MET A 213 3.82 15.93 23.35
CA MET A 213 3.52 14.65 24.00
C MET A 213 2.15 14.10 23.60
N ILE A 214 1.99 12.79 23.73
CA ILE A 214 0.74 12.07 23.54
C ILE A 214 0.51 11.11 24.71
N VAL A 215 -0.75 10.78 24.97
CA VAL A 215 -1.12 9.76 25.96
C VAL A 215 -1.13 8.39 25.28
N GLU A 216 -0.37 7.45 25.83
CA GLU A 216 -0.28 6.06 25.38
C GLU A 216 -0.86 5.12 26.45
N PHE A 217 -1.56 4.08 26.00
CA PHE A 217 -2.02 2.97 26.82
C PHE A 217 -0.89 1.95 26.96
N VAL A 218 -0.44 1.70 28.20
CA VAL A 218 0.68 0.78 28.47
C VAL A 218 0.33 -0.65 28.08
N ASP A 219 -0.90 -1.09 28.34
CA ASP A 219 -1.41 -2.42 27.99
C ASP A 219 -1.88 -2.55 26.52
N GLY A 220 -1.98 -1.44 25.78
CA GLY A 220 -2.51 -1.39 24.43
C GLY A 220 -4.03 -1.60 24.32
N ASN A 221 -4.77 -1.63 25.42
CA ASN A 221 -6.22 -1.74 25.45
C ASN A 221 -6.86 -0.35 25.58
N PHE A 222 -7.45 0.14 24.50
CA PHE A 222 -8.06 1.48 24.43
C PHE A 222 -9.30 1.67 25.33
N MET A 223 -9.81 0.58 25.92
CA MET A 223 -10.94 0.61 26.85
C MET A 223 -10.49 0.74 28.32
N ASN A 224 -9.22 0.47 28.61
CA ASN A 224 -8.68 0.55 29.97
C ASN A 224 -8.22 1.98 30.28
N LEU A 225 -9.08 2.72 30.97
CA LEU A 225 -8.88 4.14 31.33
C LEU A 225 -8.27 4.32 32.72
N ASP A 226 -7.75 3.25 33.35
CA ASP A 226 -7.09 3.37 34.64
C ASP A 226 -5.87 4.30 34.53
N ILE A 227 -5.73 5.21 35.49
CA ILE A 227 -4.68 6.23 35.43
C ILE A 227 -3.27 5.63 35.41
N GLY A 228 -3.06 4.48 36.05
CA GLY A 228 -1.80 3.73 36.01
C GLY A 228 -1.50 3.09 34.64
N ASN A 229 -2.50 2.93 33.77
CA ASN A 229 -2.35 2.44 32.41
C ASN A 229 -2.10 3.55 31.39
N LEU A 230 -2.22 4.82 31.78
CA LEU A 230 -2.02 5.99 30.91
C LEU A 230 -0.67 6.63 31.19
N ARG A 231 0.17 6.76 30.15
CA ARG A 231 1.47 7.45 30.26
C ARG A 231 1.67 8.47 29.15
N LEU A 232 2.51 9.47 29.40
CA LEU A 232 2.98 10.38 28.35
C LEU A 232 4.16 9.78 27.60
N VAL A 233 4.10 9.89 26.27
CA VAL A 233 5.18 9.50 25.36
C VAL A 233 5.40 10.65 24.38
N THR A 234 6.66 10.90 24.02
CA THR A 234 6.95 11.90 22.99
C THR A 234 6.47 11.42 21.62
N ARG A 235 6.07 12.34 20.73
CA ARG A 235 5.72 11.98 19.34
C ARG A 235 6.84 11.21 18.63
N ARG A 236 8.10 11.53 18.94
CA ARG A 236 9.29 10.85 18.39
C ARG A 236 9.38 9.39 18.85
N GLU A 237 9.27 9.13 20.15
CA GLU A 237 9.31 7.77 20.70
C GLU A 237 8.14 6.93 20.18
N ASN A 238 6.93 7.50 20.17
CA ASN A 238 5.77 6.80 19.62
C ASN A 238 5.96 6.43 18.13
N LEU A 239 6.53 7.34 17.34
CA LEU A 239 6.85 7.05 15.93
C LEU A 239 7.88 5.91 15.81
N LEU A 240 8.91 5.90 16.65
CA LEU A 240 9.94 4.85 16.66
C LEU A 240 9.34 3.49 17.05
N ASN A 241 8.53 3.45 18.11
CA ASN A 241 7.85 2.25 18.58
C ASN A 241 6.93 1.70 17.50
N ASN A 242 6.09 2.57 16.91
CA ASN A 242 5.18 2.17 15.83
C ASN A 242 5.93 1.72 14.56
N SER A 243 7.07 2.32 14.25
CA SER A 243 7.87 1.96 13.08
C SER A 243 8.49 0.55 13.14
N LEU A 244 8.60 -0.02 14.34
CA LEU A 244 9.21 -1.33 14.58
C LEU A 244 8.18 -2.44 14.89
N LYS A 245 6.88 -2.10 15.02
CA LYS A 245 5.79 -3.08 15.14
C LYS A 245 5.77 -4.03 13.93
N ASP A 246 5.43 -5.30 14.15
CA ASP A 246 5.49 -6.33 13.10
C ASP A 246 4.65 -5.94 11.88
N SER A 247 3.45 -5.40 12.09
CA SER A 247 2.58 -4.94 11.00
C SER A 247 3.23 -3.84 10.14
N CYS A 248 3.97 -2.92 10.74
CA CYS A 248 4.69 -1.86 10.02
C CYS A 248 5.91 -2.41 9.27
N ILE A 249 6.61 -3.37 9.86
CA ILE A 249 7.74 -4.05 9.21
C ILE A 249 7.23 -4.86 8.02
N ALA A 250 6.14 -5.62 8.17
CA ALA A 250 5.49 -6.36 7.09
C ALA A 250 5.04 -5.45 5.94
N LYS A 251 4.41 -4.30 6.24
CA LYS A 251 4.03 -3.30 5.21
C LYS A 251 5.23 -2.78 4.43
N ARG A 252 6.34 -2.50 5.12
CA ARG A 252 7.59 -2.05 4.48
C ARG A 252 8.25 -3.17 3.69
N LEU A 253 8.19 -4.38 4.19
CA LEU A 253 8.77 -5.57 3.57
C LEU A 253 8.07 -5.91 2.27
N LEU A 254 6.74 -5.95 2.29
CA LEU A 254 5.90 -6.40 1.18
C LEU A 254 5.41 -5.25 0.31
N ALA A 255 5.79 -4.01 0.61
CA ALA A 255 5.38 -2.80 -0.11
C ALA A 255 3.85 -2.70 -0.35
N THR A 256 3.05 -3.21 0.58
CA THR A 256 1.58 -3.20 0.49
C THR A 256 0.96 -2.75 1.81
N LYS A 257 -0.27 -2.23 1.73
CA LYS A 257 -1.09 -1.86 2.90
C LYS A 257 -2.31 -2.78 3.05
N GLU A 258 -2.48 -3.77 2.18
CA GLU A 258 -3.63 -4.67 2.19
C GLU A 258 -3.62 -5.52 3.46
N PRO A 259 -4.65 -5.43 4.31
CA PRO A 259 -4.64 -6.04 5.64
C PRO A 259 -4.51 -7.57 5.58
N GLU A 260 -5.19 -8.20 4.62
CA GLU A 260 -5.18 -9.66 4.42
C GLU A 260 -3.76 -10.18 4.14
N ILE A 261 -3.00 -9.51 3.28
CA ILE A 261 -1.61 -9.88 2.98
C ILE A 261 -0.73 -9.72 4.23
N ILE A 262 -0.92 -8.62 4.95
CA ILE A 262 -0.12 -8.34 6.16
C ILE A 262 -0.41 -9.38 7.24
N GLU A 263 -1.67 -9.73 7.46
CA GLU A 263 -2.06 -10.76 8.41
C GLU A 263 -1.52 -12.13 8.01
N LYS A 264 -1.64 -12.50 6.73
CA LYS A 264 -1.04 -13.72 6.17
C LYS A 264 0.47 -13.75 6.40
N ALA A 265 1.16 -12.63 6.18
CA ALA A 265 2.60 -12.52 6.39
C ALA A 265 2.99 -12.69 7.87
N LEU A 266 2.26 -12.07 8.79
CA LEU A 266 2.50 -12.20 10.23
C LEU A 266 2.36 -13.64 10.70
N ARG A 267 1.44 -14.40 10.10
CA ARG A 267 1.23 -15.82 10.40
C ARG A 267 2.26 -16.74 9.76
N GLU A 268 2.57 -16.52 8.48
CA GLU A 268 3.34 -17.48 7.67
C GLU A 268 4.84 -17.20 7.64
N ILE A 269 5.27 -15.95 7.82
CA ILE A 269 6.69 -15.55 7.72
C ILE A 269 7.18 -14.65 8.89
N PRO A 270 6.89 -14.98 10.16
CA PRO A 270 7.27 -14.13 11.30
C PRO A 270 8.78 -13.95 11.45
N GLU A 271 9.57 -15.00 11.18
CA GLU A 271 11.04 -14.95 11.25
C GLU A 271 11.64 -13.94 10.27
N VAL A 272 11.07 -13.88 9.05
CA VAL A 272 11.50 -12.92 8.02
C VAL A 272 11.23 -11.48 8.48
N ILE A 273 10.07 -11.25 9.11
CA ILE A 273 9.70 -9.96 9.67
C ILE A 273 10.69 -9.57 10.78
N GLU A 274 11.04 -10.50 11.67
CA GLU A 274 12.01 -10.27 12.72
C GLU A 274 13.42 -9.93 12.17
N LEU A 275 13.88 -10.67 11.16
CA LEU A 275 15.16 -10.40 10.50
C LEU A 275 15.16 -9.01 9.83
N LYS A 276 14.07 -8.64 9.16
CA LYS A 276 13.92 -7.31 8.57
C LYS A 276 13.95 -6.22 9.63
N ARG A 277 13.31 -6.44 10.78
CA ARG A 277 13.36 -5.54 11.95
C ARG A 277 14.80 -5.37 12.44
N LYS A 278 15.54 -6.46 12.67
CA LYS A 278 16.95 -6.42 13.10
C LYS A 278 17.82 -5.66 12.10
N SER A 279 17.64 -5.90 10.80
CA SER A 279 18.35 -5.17 9.73
C SER A 279 18.10 -3.67 9.77
N LEU A 280 16.86 -3.24 10.03
CA LEU A 280 16.52 -1.82 10.13
C LEU A 280 17.10 -1.16 11.37
N ILE A 281 17.11 -1.84 12.51
CA ILE A 281 17.74 -1.36 13.75
C ILE A 281 19.24 -1.16 13.51
N LEU A 282 19.92 -2.15 12.91
CA LEU A 282 21.34 -2.08 12.60
C LEU A 282 21.67 -0.92 11.65
N LYS A 283 20.88 -0.72 10.59
CA LYS A 283 21.06 0.40 9.65
C LYS A 283 20.92 1.77 10.33
N ARG A 284 20.01 1.90 11.30
CA ARG A 284 19.86 3.14 12.08
C ARG A 284 21.09 3.39 12.94
N GLN A 285 21.55 2.38 13.67
CA GLN A 285 22.75 2.47 14.51
C GLN A 285 24.02 2.84 13.73
N LEU A 286 24.12 2.41 12.46
CA LEU A 286 25.24 2.78 11.58
C LEU A 286 25.15 4.22 11.08
N ASN A 287 23.95 4.76 10.87
CA ASN A 287 23.75 6.12 10.39
C ASN A 287 23.80 7.18 11.49
N ASP A 288 23.58 6.77 12.74
CA ASP A 288 23.68 7.64 13.92
C ASP A 288 25.14 7.77 14.44
N LYS A 289 26.11 7.09 13.79
CA LYS A 289 27.56 7.21 14.03
C LYS A 289 28.22 8.10 12.98
#